data_AF-A0A0L6CDB4-F1
#
_entry.id   AF-A0A0L6CDB4-F1
#
_cell.length_a   1.000
_cell.length_b   1.000
_cell.length_c   1.000
_cell.angle_alpha   90.00
_cell.angle_beta   90.00
_cell.angle_gamma   90.00
#
_symmetry.space_group_name_H-M   'P 1'
#
loop_
_entity.id
_entity.type
_entity.pdbx_description
1 polymer ?
#
loop_
_entity_poly.entity_id
_entity_poly.type
_entity_poly.pdbx_seq_one_letter_code
_entity_poly.pdbx_strand_id
1 'polypeptide(L)'
;MSAPESGRLDEARQILLGAGVAEDDIELVVRSRVAGAREAAQQNADRLRDAVRLLGNVGPASGAEVGEGDRAGRGPRITQTDLDGAARVLATATAEQLAAVVEPDVDAIRSSAISGLARCVRTGDQEGLNDRMRFAKQWEAEGRPGERSTS
;
A
#
# COMPACT_ATOMS: atom_id res chain seq x y z
N MET A 1 -5.87 27.51 11.92
CA MET A 1 -4.42 27.23 11.80
C MET A 1 -4.19 25.81 12.27
N SER A 2 -3.86 24.89 11.37
CA SER A 2 -3.59 23.49 11.73
C SER A 2 -2.22 23.38 12.40
N ALA A 3 -2.12 22.60 13.48
CA ALA A 3 -0.84 22.33 14.12
C ALA A 3 0.13 21.66 13.12
N PRO A 4 1.44 21.97 13.17
CA PRO A 4 2.46 21.30 12.36
C PRO A 4 2.37 19.78 12.55
N GLU A 5 2.60 19.04 11.48
CA GLU A 5 2.42 17.58 11.44
C GLU A 5 3.25 16.84 12.51
N SER A 6 4.43 17.36 12.84
CA SER A 6 5.25 16.88 13.97
C SER A 6 4.51 16.96 15.31
N GLY A 7 3.85 18.09 15.59
CA GLY A 7 3.09 18.27 16.83
C GLY A 7 1.88 17.34 16.96
N ARG A 8 1.26 16.99 15.82
CA ARG A 8 0.13 16.03 15.81
C ARG A 8 0.59 14.59 16.06
N LEU A 9 1.78 14.23 15.58
CA LEU A 9 2.32 12.89 15.78
C LEU A 9 2.77 12.70 17.24
N ASP A 10 3.41 13.72 17.83
CA ASP A 10 3.81 13.72 19.23
C ASP A 10 2.60 13.62 20.17
N GLU A 11 1.52 14.36 19.87
CA GLU A 11 0.25 14.26 20.61
C GLU A 11 -0.34 12.85 20.52
N ALA A 12 -0.40 12.27 19.31
CA ALA A 12 -0.92 10.93 19.11
C ALA A 12 -0.11 9.88 19.87
N ARG A 13 1.22 10.03 19.92
CA ARG A 13 2.11 9.17 20.70
C ARG A 13 1.89 9.32 22.20
N GLN A 14 1.74 10.55 22.70
CA GLN A 14 1.41 10.79 24.11
C GLN A 14 0.08 10.15 24.51
N ILE A 15 -0.95 10.18 23.65
CA ILE A 15 -2.22 9.50 23.88
C ILE A 15 -2.01 7.98 24.07
N LEU A 16 -1.18 7.36 23.23
CA LEU A 16 -0.90 5.93 23.29
C LEU A 16 -0.15 5.55 24.57
N LEU A 17 0.88 6.32 24.92
CA LEU A 17 1.66 6.11 26.14
C LEU A 17 0.78 6.30 27.40
N GLY A 18 -0.09 7.32 27.40
CA GLY A 18 -1.06 7.55 28.47
C GLY A 18 -2.10 6.45 28.61
N ALA A 19 -2.41 5.74 27.53
CA ALA A 19 -3.27 4.55 27.53
C ALA A 19 -2.53 3.25 27.87
N GLY A 20 -1.23 3.32 28.19
CA GLY A 20 -0.41 2.16 28.57
C GLY A 20 0.09 1.33 27.40
N VAL A 21 0.02 1.83 26.16
CA VAL A 21 0.63 1.17 25.00
C VAL A 21 2.14 1.43 25.04
N ALA A 22 2.94 0.36 25.12
CA ALA A 22 4.39 0.47 25.16
C ALA A 22 4.96 1.01 23.84
N GLU A 23 6.06 1.74 23.92
CA GLU A 23 6.75 2.26 22.72
C GLU A 23 7.17 1.14 21.76
N ASP A 24 7.70 0.04 22.29
CA ASP A 24 8.12 -1.11 21.50
C ASP A 24 6.95 -1.76 20.75
N ASP A 25 5.75 -1.75 21.34
CA ASP A 25 4.53 -2.24 20.70
C ASP A 25 4.10 -1.32 19.54
N ILE A 26 4.26 0.00 19.69
CA ILE A 26 3.99 0.98 18.63
C ILE A 26 4.95 0.76 17.46
N GLU A 27 6.26 0.70 17.73
CA GLU A 27 7.26 0.48 16.68
C GLU A 27 7.14 -0.91 16.05
N LEU A 28 6.72 -1.93 16.80
CA LEU A 28 6.40 -3.24 16.23
C LEU A 28 5.24 -3.15 15.23
N VAL A 29 4.17 -2.41 15.55
CA VAL A 29 3.07 -2.18 14.58
C VAL A 29 3.58 -1.46 13.34
N VAL A 30 4.40 -0.41 13.48
CA VAL A 30 4.99 0.31 12.35
C VAL A 30 5.81 -0.64 11.46
N ARG A 31 6.70 -1.45 12.05
CA ARG A 31 7.51 -2.43 11.31
C ARG A 31 6.63 -3.44 10.55
N SER A 32 5.61 -3.99 11.20
CA SER A 32 4.67 -4.92 10.56
C SER A 32 3.92 -4.27 9.38
N ARG A 33 3.58 -2.98 9.50
CA ARG A 33 2.91 -2.21 8.44
C ARG A 33 3.83 -1.93 7.26
N VAL A 34 5.11 -1.62 7.51
CA VAL A 34 6.11 -1.46 6.46
C VAL A 34 6.30 -2.76 5.69
N ALA A 35 6.40 -3.90 6.39
CA ALA A 35 6.48 -5.21 5.75
C ALA A 35 5.23 -5.51 4.89
N GLY A 36 4.04 -5.31 5.44
CA GLY A 36 2.78 -5.49 4.69
C GLY A 36 2.66 -4.55 3.50
N ALA A 37 3.14 -3.31 3.59
CA ALA A 37 3.15 -2.36 2.48
C ALA A 37 4.07 -2.84 1.34
N ARG A 38 5.25 -3.38 1.67
CA ARG A 38 6.16 -3.99 0.67
C ARG A 38 5.53 -5.19 -0.01
N GLU A 39 4.90 -6.08 0.76
CA GLU A 39 4.21 -7.25 0.20
C GLU A 39 3.06 -6.85 -0.73
N ALA A 40 2.25 -5.86 -0.32
CA ALA A 40 1.17 -5.33 -1.15
C ALA A 40 1.70 -4.69 -2.45
N ALA A 41 2.77 -3.91 -2.36
CA ALA A 41 3.42 -3.31 -3.52
C ALA A 41 3.96 -4.38 -4.48
N GLN A 42 4.60 -5.43 -3.95
CA GLN A 42 5.09 -6.54 -4.76
C GLN A 42 3.94 -7.27 -5.47
N GLN A 43 2.86 -7.62 -4.75
CA GLN A 43 1.68 -8.25 -5.35
C GLN A 43 1.05 -7.37 -6.44
N ASN A 44 0.99 -6.06 -6.22
CA ASN A 44 0.47 -5.11 -7.21
C ASN A 44 1.37 -5.05 -8.44
N ALA A 45 2.69 -5.01 -8.26
CA ALA A 45 3.64 -5.05 -9.37
C ALA A 45 3.45 -6.32 -10.22
N ASP A 46 3.23 -7.48 -9.58
CA ASP A 46 3.01 -8.73 -10.30
C ASP A 46 1.67 -8.74 -11.06
N ARG A 47 0.59 -8.24 -10.45
CA ARG A 47 -0.70 -8.05 -11.15
C ARG A 47 -0.58 -7.11 -12.35
N LEU A 48 0.17 -6.02 -12.22
CA LEU A 48 0.38 -5.07 -13.32
C LEU A 48 1.21 -5.70 -14.45
N ARG A 49 2.23 -6.48 -14.13
CA ARG A 49 3.01 -7.25 -15.13
C ARG A 49 2.13 -8.24 -15.88
N ASP A 50 1.23 -8.95 -15.18
CA ASP A 50 0.28 -9.84 -15.82
C ASP A 50 -0.71 -9.10 -16.72
N ALA A 51 -1.17 -7.91 -16.31
CA ALA A 51 -1.99 -7.04 -17.16
C ALA A 51 -1.24 -6.61 -18.44
N VAL A 52 0.06 -6.27 -18.35
CA VAL A 52 0.88 -5.96 -19.54
C VAL A 52 1.01 -7.17 -20.46
N ARG A 53 1.22 -8.38 -19.92
CA ARG A 53 1.26 -9.62 -20.72
C ARG A 53 -0.07 -9.87 -21.43
N LEU A 54 -1.19 -9.66 -20.74
CA LEU A 54 -2.52 -9.80 -21.33
C LEU A 54 -2.73 -8.80 -22.47
N LEU A 55 -2.31 -7.53 -22.32
CA LEU A 55 -2.35 -6.55 -23.40
C LEU A 55 -1.55 -6.99 -24.63
N GLY A 56 -0.37 -7.59 -24.45
CA GLY A 56 0.43 -8.13 -25.56
C GLY A 56 -0.26 -9.26 -26.33
N ASN A 57 -1.16 -9.99 -25.68
CA ASN A 57 -1.96 -11.06 -26.29
C ASN A 57 -3.26 -10.53 -26.93
N VAL A 58 -3.71 -9.33 -26.54
CA VAL A 58 -4.86 -8.65 -27.14
C VAL A 58 -4.35 -7.84 -28.32
N GLY A 59 -4.38 -8.41 -29.53
CA GLY A 59 -4.23 -7.61 -30.74
C GLY A 59 -5.30 -6.52 -30.79
N PRO A 60 -5.12 -5.43 -31.59
CA PRO A 60 -6.16 -4.44 -31.77
C PRO A 60 -7.41 -5.17 -32.27
N ALA A 61 -8.40 -5.32 -31.39
CA ALA A 61 -9.57 -6.11 -31.68
C ALA A 61 -10.15 -5.60 -32.98
N SER A 62 -10.18 -6.46 -34.00
CA SER A 62 -10.73 -6.16 -35.30
C SER A 62 -12.23 -5.87 -35.13
N GLY A 63 -12.58 -4.63 -34.82
CA GLY A 63 -13.96 -4.16 -34.73
C GLY A 63 -14.58 -4.03 -33.34
N ALA A 64 -13.83 -4.00 -32.23
CA ALA A 64 -14.43 -3.63 -30.94
C ALA A 64 -14.77 -2.13 -30.94
N GLU A 65 -16.05 -1.80 -31.12
CA GLU A 65 -16.58 -0.45 -30.96
C GLU A 65 -16.72 -0.15 -29.47
N VAL A 66 -16.03 0.90 -29.02
CA VAL A 66 -16.21 1.45 -27.68
C VAL A 66 -17.36 2.44 -27.75
N GLY A 67 -18.32 2.34 -26.83
CA GLY A 67 -19.47 3.23 -26.76
C GLY A 67 -19.05 4.71 -26.76
N GLU A 68 -19.88 5.55 -27.38
CA GLU A 68 -19.65 7.00 -27.39
C GLU A 68 -19.66 7.53 -25.95
N GLY A 69 -18.54 8.10 -25.51
CA GLY A 69 -18.34 8.58 -24.13
C GLY A 69 -17.47 7.68 -23.25
N ASP A 70 -17.27 6.40 -23.62
CA ASP A 70 -16.46 5.44 -22.85
C ASP A 70 -14.96 5.47 -23.22
N ARG A 71 -14.57 6.39 -24.11
CA ARG A 71 -13.21 6.48 -24.67
C ARG A 71 -12.66 7.90 -24.63
N ALA A 72 -11.41 8.03 -24.19
CA ALA A 72 -10.63 9.29 -24.24
C ALA A 72 -9.76 9.45 -25.51
N GLY A 73 -9.83 8.52 -26.47
CA GLY A 73 -8.98 8.47 -27.67
C GLY A 73 -9.70 8.86 -28.98
N ARG A 74 -8.99 8.80 -30.12
CA ARG A 74 -9.56 9.17 -31.44
C ARG A 74 -10.42 8.05 -32.02
N GLY A 75 -11.70 8.36 -32.27
CA GLY A 75 -12.63 7.49 -32.98
C GLY A 75 -13.11 6.26 -32.18
N PRO A 76 -14.04 5.47 -32.74
CA PRO A 76 -14.73 4.42 -31.99
C PRO A 76 -13.92 3.11 -31.82
N ARG A 77 -12.76 2.97 -32.49
CA ARG A 77 -12.00 1.70 -32.55
C ARG A 77 -10.71 1.74 -31.76
N ILE A 78 -10.42 0.72 -30.97
CA ILE A 78 -9.12 0.55 -30.29
C ILE A 78 -8.04 0.35 -31.35
N THR A 79 -7.00 1.20 -31.31
CA THR A 79 -5.86 1.15 -32.21
C THR A 79 -4.64 0.60 -31.48
N GLN A 80 -3.63 0.20 -32.24
CA GLN A 80 -2.34 -0.20 -31.66
C GLN A 80 -1.74 0.92 -30.79
N THR A 81 -1.88 2.17 -31.20
CA THR A 81 -1.41 3.34 -30.41
C THR A 81 -2.05 3.41 -29.03
N ASP A 82 -3.32 3.04 -28.89
CA ASP A 82 -4.00 3.02 -27.59
C ASP A 82 -3.47 1.87 -26.71
N LEU A 83 -3.23 0.70 -27.31
CA LEU A 83 -2.63 -0.44 -26.61
C LEU A 83 -1.21 -0.12 -26.14
N ASP A 84 -0.40 0.51 -26.99
CA ASP A 84 0.95 0.97 -26.66
C ASP A 84 0.93 2.06 -25.58
N GLY A 85 -0.11 2.92 -25.60
CA GLY A 85 -0.37 3.90 -24.54
C GLY A 85 -0.66 3.22 -23.20
N ALA A 86 -1.60 2.28 -23.17
CA ALA A 86 -1.96 1.53 -21.99
C ALA A 86 -0.77 0.72 -21.43
N ALA A 87 -0.01 0.06 -22.30
CA ALA A 87 1.18 -0.69 -21.91
C ALA A 87 2.22 0.21 -21.22
N ARG A 88 2.44 1.43 -21.71
CA ARG A 88 3.33 2.40 -21.06
C ARG A 88 2.84 2.84 -19.70
N VAL A 89 1.54 3.13 -19.55
CA VAL A 89 0.95 3.51 -18.25
C VAL A 89 1.12 2.38 -17.23
N LEU A 90 0.83 1.13 -17.62
CA LEU A 90 1.02 -0.02 -16.74
C LEU A 90 2.49 -0.27 -16.40
N ALA A 91 3.41 -0.07 -17.35
CA ALA A 91 4.84 -0.19 -17.10
C ALA A 91 5.32 0.85 -16.08
N THR A 92 4.88 2.10 -16.19
CA THR A 92 5.16 3.15 -15.19
C THR A 92 4.61 2.78 -13.83
N ALA A 93 3.33 2.39 -13.74
CA ALA A 93 2.73 1.97 -12.48
C ALA A 93 3.47 0.77 -11.85
N THR A 94 3.94 -0.17 -12.68
CA THR A 94 4.75 -1.30 -12.22
C THR A 94 6.06 -0.83 -11.61
N ALA A 95 6.76 0.09 -12.27
CA ALA A 95 8.02 0.65 -11.76
C ALA A 95 7.82 1.38 -10.42
N GLU A 96 6.74 2.15 -10.27
CA GLU A 96 6.38 2.82 -9.01
C GLU A 96 6.14 1.81 -7.87
N GLN A 97 5.39 0.73 -8.14
CA GLN A 97 5.18 -0.32 -7.13
C GLN A 97 6.49 -1.00 -6.74
N LEU A 98 7.36 -1.31 -7.71
CA LEU A 98 8.68 -1.92 -7.41
C LEU A 98 9.60 -0.97 -6.63
N ALA A 99 9.55 0.33 -6.92
CA ALA A 99 10.26 1.32 -6.13
C ALA A 99 9.78 1.31 -4.66
N ALA A 100 8.47 1.25 -4.44
CA ALA A 100 7.88 1.16 -3.10
C ALA A 100 8.20 -0.15 -2.36
N VAL A 101 8.54 -1.23 -3.07
CA VAL A 101 9.07 -2.46 -2.43
C VAL A 101 10.46 -2.20 -1.84
N VAL A 102 11.34 -1.55 -2.60
CA VAL A 102 12.73 -1.27 -2.20
C VAL A 102 12.74 -0.21 -1.10
N GLU A 103 12.10 0.92 -1.37
CA GLU A 103 12.10 2.13 -0.55
C GLU A 103 10.64 2.54 -0.24
N PRO A 104 9.98 1.87 0.71
CA PRO A 104 8.66 2.26 1.15
C PRO A 104 8.72 3.60 1.89
N ASP A 105 7.66 4.41 1.80
CA ASP A 105 7.51 5.65 2.56
C ASP A 105 7.25 5.35 4.05
N VAL A 106 8.34 5.08 4.78
CA VAL A 106 8.30 4.68 6.20
C VAL A 106 7.69 5.77 7.06
N ASP A 107 7.92 7.04 6.75
CA ASP A 107 7.41 8.16 7.56
C ASP A 107 5.89 8.32 7.41
N ALA A 108 5.36 8.21 6.18
CA ALA A 108 3.91 8.21 5.98
C ALA A 108 3.25 6.99 6.64
N ILE A 109 3.87 5.80 6.54
CA ILE A 109 3.38 4.58 7.18
C ILE A 109 3.37 4.72 8.70
N ARG A 110 4.46 5.23 9.29
CA ARG A 110 4.57 5.49 10.74
C ARG A 110 3.51 6.48 11.20
N SER A 111 3.39 7.62 10.51
CA SER A 111 2.41 8.66 10.84
C SER A 111 0.98 8.12 10.81
N SER A 112 0.64 7.34 9.78
CA SER A 112 -0.66 6.70 9.63
C SER A 112 -0.93 5.64 10.71
N ALA A 113 0.06 4.80 11.03
CA ALA A 113 -0.07 3.76 12.05
C ALA A 113 -0.30 4.37 13.44
N ILE A 114 0.54 5.32 13.86
CA ILE A 114 0.42 6.01 15.15
C ILE A 114 -0.92 6.75 15.24
N SER A 115 -1.29 7.50 14.20
CA SER A 115 -2.57 8.22 14.16
C SER A 115 -3.78 7.27 14.23
N GLY A 116 -3.69 6.11 13.57
CA GLY A 116 -4.72 5.07 13.59
C GLY A 116 -4.88 4.43 14.95
N LEU A 117 -3.78 4.10 15.63
CA LEU A 117 -3.80 3.55 16.99
C LEU A 117 -4.37 4.59 17.98
N ALA A 118 -3.91 5.84 17.91
CA ALA A 118 -4.38 6.91 18.79
C ALA A 118 -5.86 7.24 18.54
N ARG A 119 -6.35 7.05 17.31
CA ARG A 119 -7.78 7.13 17.01
C ARG A 119 -8.56 6.05 17.76
N CYS A 120 -8.11 4.79 17.76
CA CYS A 120 -8.78 3.72 18.50
C CYS A 120 -8.90 4.04 19.99
N VAL A 121 -7.82 4.53 20.62
CA VAL A 121 -7.85 4.98 22.02
C VAL A 121 -8.89 6.08 22.23
N ARG A 122 -8.87 7.14 21.40
CA ARG A 122 -9.81 8.27 21.53
C ARG A 122 -11.27 7.86 21.34
N THR A 123 -11.53 6.87 20.49
CA THR A 123 -12.90 6.38 20.24
C THR A 123 -13.31 5.23 21.16
N GLY A 124 -12.45 4.80 22.09
CA GLY A 124 -12.71 3.65 22.96
C GLY A 124 -12.75 2.30 22.22
N ASP A 125 -12.19 2.23 21.01
CA ASP A 125 -12.12 1.00 20.20
C ASP A 125 -10.96 0.12 20.68
N GLN A 126 -11.15 -0.50 21.85
CA GLN A 126 -10.12 -1.35 22.45
C GLN A 126 -9.91 -2.66 21.66
N GLU A 127 -10.97 -3.18 21.04
CA GLU A 127 -10.88 -4.38 20.19
C GLU A 127 -9.98 -4.12 18.97
N GLY A 128 -10.26 -3.04 18.23
CA GLY A 128 -9.43 -2.66 17.09
C GLY A 128 -7.99 -2.30 17.47
N LEU A 129 -7.76 -1.73 18.66
CA LEU A 129 -6.41 -1.51 19.19
C LEU A 129 -5.70 -2.85 19.43
N ASN A 130 -6.34 -3.76 20.16
CA ASN A 130 -5.80 -5.07 20.51
C ASN A 130 -5.54 -5.95 19.28
N ASP A 131 -6.42 -5.90 18.27
CA ASP A 131 -6.26 -6.67 17.04
C ASP A 131 -5.03 -6.22 16.24
N ARG A 132 -4.79 -4.91 16.15
CA ARG A 132 -3.60 -4.35 15.50
C ARG A 132 -2.32 -4.79 16.23
N MET A 133 -2.33 -4.79 17.56
CA MET A 133 -1.20 -5.25 18.38
C MET A 133 -0.98 -6.76 18.24
N ARG A 134 -2.05 -7.55 18.30
CA ARG A 134 -2.00 -9.01 18.14
C ARG A 134 -1.45 -9.40 16.78
N PHE A 135 -1.93 -8.75 15.72
CA PHE A 135 -1.42 -8.96 14.37
C PHE A 135 0.08 -8.68 14.28
N ALA A 136 0.54 -7.55 14.83
CA ALA A 136 1.96 -7.19 14.78
C ALA A 136 2.84 -8.19 15.57
N LYS A 137 2.37 -8.67 16.72
CA LYS A 137 3.04 -9.71 17.52
C LYS A 137 3.06 -11.06 16.83
N GLN A 138 1.96 -11.45 16.19
CA GLN A 138 1.89 -12.66 15.38
C GLN A 138 2.86 -12.59 14.20
N TRP A 139 2.90 -11.46 13.49
CA TRP A 139 3.84 -11.24 12.39
C TRP A 139 5.31 -11.37 12.84
N GLU A 140 5.67 -10.85 14.02
CA GLU A 140 7.01 -11.00 14.58
C GLU A 140 7.30 -12.47 14.96
N ALA A 141 6.34 -13.16 15.58
CA ALA A 141 6.47 -14.54 15.99
C ALA A 141 6.55 -15.54 14.80
N GLU A 142 5.86 -15.26 13.70
CA GLU A 142 5.90 -16.08 12.49
C GLU A 142 7.23 -15.98 11.75
N GLY A 143 8.13 -15.08 12.15
CA GLY A 143 9.43 -14.90 11.55
C GLY A 143 9.32 -14.06 10.27
N ARG A 144 10.13 -12.99 10.24
CA ARG A 144 10.20 -12.03 9.15
C ARG A 144 10.31 -12.76 7.81
N PRO A 145 9.45 -12.48 6.82
CA PRO A 145 9.64 -13.04 5.49
C PRO A 145 11.00 -12.54 4.95
N GLY A 146 12.01 -13.41 5.03
CA GLY A 146 13.41 -13.09 4.77
C GLY A 146 14.42 -13.78 5.70
N GLU A 147 14.05 -14.13 6.94
CA GLU A 147 14.97 -14.78 7.89
C GLU A 147 14.80 -16.32 7.96
N ARG A 148 13.77 -16.87 7.29
CA ARG A 148 13.51 -18.32 7.23
C ARG A 148 14.29 -19.07 6.14
N SER A 149 15.40 -18.51 5.64
CA SER A 149 16.26 -19.20 4.68
C SER A 149 17.73 -18.98 5.04
N THR A 150 18.25 -19.82 5.92
CA THR A 150 19.65 -20.28 5.99
C THR A 150 19.79 -21.19 7.22
N SER A 151 19.36 -22.44 7.09
CA SER A 151 19.83 -23.55 7.94
C SER A 151 19.81 -24.82 7.11
#